data_AF-A0A529WLK4-F1
#
_entry.id   AF-A0A529WLK4-F1
#
_cell.length_a   1.000
_cell.length_b   1.000
_cell.length_c   1.000
_cell.angle_alpha   90.00
_cell.angle_beta   90.00
_cell.angle_gamma   90.00
#
_symmetry.space_group_name_H-M   'P 1'
#
loop_
_entity.id
_entity.type
_entity.pdbx_description
1 polymer ?
#
loop_
_entity_poly.entity_id
_entity_poly.type
_entity_poly.pdbx_seq_one_letter_code
_entity_poly.pdbx_strand_id
1 'polypeptide(L)'
;AYLIGEAAPAFAATLGEAVPYEISGTLAAAVEHAAHDAASDAGGEAVVLLSPACASFDQFKNFEVRGEAFRQAATAIDGVKPIGGPR
;
A
#
# COMPACT_ATOMS: atom_id res chain seq x y z
N ALA A 1 -7.76 -3.05 4.02
CA ALA A 1 -7.39 -1.99 3.06
C ALA A 1 -6.61 -0.90 3.78
N TYR A 2 -5.54 -0.39 3.17
CA TYR A 2 -4.62 0.55 3.81
C TYR A 2 -4.74 1.89 3.10
N LEU A 3 -5.38 2.86 3.77
CA LEU A 3 -5.78 4.12 3.18
C LEU A 3 -4.74 5.22 3.48
N ILE A 4 -4.38 5.98 2.45
CA ILE A 4 -3.40 7.07 2.54
C ILE A 4 -3.93 8.32 1.83
N GLY A 5 -3.28 9.45 2.08
CA GLY A 5 -3.56 10.67 1.35
C GLY A 5 -4.86 11.37 1.73
N GLU A 6 -5.19 12.44 1.01
CA GLU A 6 -6.34 13.29 1.32
C GLU A 6 -7.69 12.59 1.13
N ALA A 7 -7.74 11.60 0.24
CA ALA A 7 -8.96 10.84 -0.05
C ALA A 7 -9.27 9.75 0.99
N ALA A 8 -8.37 9.46 1.94
CA ALA A 8 -8.55 8.38 2.92
C ALA A 8 -9.89 8.44 3.67
N PRO A 9 -10.38 9.59 4.17
CA PRO A 9 -11.67 9.68 4.84
C PRO A 9 -12.86 9.35 3.91
N ALA A 10 -12.78 9.74 2.63
CA ALA A 10 -13.83 9.46 1.66
C ALA A 10 -13.90 7.96 1.31
N PHE A 11 -12.74 7.30 1.17
CA PHE A 11 -12.68 5.85 1.00
C PHE A 11 -13.17 5.10 2.25
N ALA A 12 -12.78 5.53 3.45
CA ALA A 12 -13.26 4.96 4.71
C ALA A 12 -14.78 5.01 4.82
N ALA A 13 -15.40 6.15 4.49
CA ALA A 13 -16.85 6.29 4.45
C ALA A 13 -17.52 5.40 3.40
N THR A 14 -16.85 5.16 2.27
CA THR A 14 -17.36 4.30 1.19
C THR A 14 -17.27 2.82 1.53
N LEU A 15 -16.16 2.39 2.14
CA LEU A 15 -15.94 1.00 2.55
C LEU A 15 -16.85 0.61 3.73
N GLY A 16 -17.05 1.53 4.67
CA GLY A 16 -17.88 1.30 5.85
C GLY A 16 -17.45 0.03 6.61
N GLU A 17 -18.43 -0.79 7.01
CA GLU A 17 -18.16 -2.05 7.71
C GLU A 17 -17.97 -3.25 6.76
N ALA A 18 -18.14 -3.04 5.45
CA ALA A 18 -18.12 -4.14 4.48
C ALA A 18 -16.70 -4.70 4.24
N VAL A 19 -15.67 -3.89 4.47
CA VAL A 19 -14.26 -4.26 4.25
C VAL A 19 -13.41 -3.72 5.39
N PRO A 20 -12.61 -4.55 6.08
CA PRO A 20 -11.66 -4.07 7.07
C PRO A 20 -10.69 -3.07 6.44
N TYR A 21 -10.53 -1.91 7.05
CA TYR A 21 -9.59 -0.91 6.62
C TYR A 21 -8.91 -0.19 7.78
N GLU A 22 -7.78 0.43 7.49
CA GLU A 22 -7.09 1.35 8.38
C GLU A 22 -6.59 2.57 7.60
N ILE A 23 -6.42 3.70 8.31
CA ILE A 23 -5.86 4.93 7.74
C ILE A 23 -4.39 5.00 8.15
N SER A 24 -3.50 4.52 7.28
CA SER A 24 -2.05 4.44 7.53
C SER A 24 -1.35 5.79 7.29
N GLY A 25 -1.99 6.72 6.59
CA GLY A 25 -1.53 8.11 6.39
C GLY A 25 -0.42 8.27 5.35
N THR A 26 0.62 7.42 5.38
CA THR A 26 1.74 7.43 4.42
C THR A 26 1.87 6.10 3.69
N LEU A 27 2.43 6.13 2.48
CA LEU A 27 2.66 4.92 1.69
C LEU A 27 3.60 3.91 2.38
N ALA A 28 4.64 4.39 3.06
CA ALA A 28 5.57 3.52 3.79
C ALA A 28 4.86 2.76 4.92
N ALA A 29 4.12 3.47 5.77
CA ALA A 29 3.33 2.85 6.85
C ALA A 29 2.29 1.87 6.29
N ALA A 30 1.59 2.23 5.21
CA ALA A 30 0.62 1.34 4.57
C ALA A 30 1.26 0.03 4.08
N VAL A 31 2.47 0.08 3.53
CA VAL A 31 3.20 -1.09 3.06
C VAL A 31 3.67 -1.95 4.23
N GLU A 32 4.17 -1.34 5.30
CA GLU A 32 4.58 -2.05 6.53
C GLU A 32 3.41 -2.78 7.18
N HIS A 33 2.28 -2.10 7.37
CA HIS A 33 1.08 -2.71 7.95
C HIS A 33 0.52 -3.83 7.07
N ALA A 34 0.47 -3.61 5.75
CA ALA A 34 0.04 -4.64 4.80
C ALA A 34 0.94 -5.87 4.81
N ALA A 35 2.26 -5.68 4.93
CA ALA A 35 3.21 -6.78 4.99
C ALA A 35 3.13 -7.55 6.32
N HIS A 36 2.94 -6.85 7.44
CA HIS A 36 2.72 -7.48 8.74
C HIS A 36 1.49 -8.39 8.73
N ASP A 37 0.38 -7.91 8.19
CA ASP A 37 -0.86 -8.68 8.14
C ASP A 37 -0.75 -9.84 7.14
N ALA A 38 -0.12 -9.62 5.99
CA ALA A 38 0.15 -10.68 5.02
C ALA A 38 1.06 -11.79 5.60
N ALA A 39 2.06 -11.44 6.40
CA ALA A 39 2.94 -12.41 7.05
C ALA A 39 2.21 -13.23 8.14
N SER A 40 1.13 -12.68 8.70
CA SER A 40 0.28 -13.35 9.69
C SER A 40 -0.81 -14.23 9.04
N ASP A 41 -0.96 -14.18 7.72
CA ASP A 41 -1.94 -14.99 6.99
C ASP A 41 -1.47 -16.46 6.89
N ALA A 42 -2.22 -17.35 7.53
CA ALA A 42 -1.94 -18.78 7.55
C ALA A 42 -2.11 -19.47 6.19
N GLY A 43 -2.74 -18.82 5.21
CA GLY A 43 -2.97 -19.33 3.85
C GLY A 43 -1.72 -19.28 2.95
N GLY A 44 -0.70 -18.49 3.32
CA GLY A 44 0.58 -18.43 2.59
C GLY A 44 0.55 -17.81 1.18
N GLU A 45 -0.61 -17.29 0.74
CA GLU A 45 -0.82 -16.73 -0.60
C GLU A 45 -1.27 -15.26 -0.58
N ALA A 46 -1.01 -14.55 0.52
CA ALA A 46 -1.41 -13.15 0.68
C ALA A 46 -0.71 -12.24 -0.36
N VAL A 47 -1.49 -11.38 -1.01
CA VAL A 47 -1.01 -10.43 -2.02
C VAL A 47 -1.23 -9.00 -1.55
N VAL A 48 -0.15 -8.21 -1.51
CA VAL A 48 -0.21 -6.76 -1.28
C VAL A 48 -0.17 -6.03 -2.62
N LEU A 49 -1.24 -5.29 -2.94
CA LEU A 49 -1.39 -4.57 -4.21
C LEU A 49 -1.48 -3.05 -3.98
N LEU A 50 -0.63 -2.28 -4.67
CA LEU A 50 -0.80 -0.83 -4.80
C LEU A 50 -1.81 -0.51 -5.91
N SER A 51 -3.04 -0.14 -5.54
CA SER A 51 -4.09 0.34 -6.47
C SER A 51 -4.82 1.56 -5.89
N PRO A 52 -4.26 2.78 -6.04
CA PRO A 52 -4.70 3.96 -5.27
C PRO A 52 -5.98 4.62 -5.79
N ALA A 53 -6.53 4.21 -6.95
CA ALA A 53 -7.75 4.75 -7.59
C ALA A 53 -7.81 6.29 -7.82
N CYS A 54 -6.80 7.04 -7.37
CA CYS A 54 -6.73 8.50 -7.37
C CYS A 54 -5.41 9.00 -7.99
N ALA A 55 -5.44 10.26 -8.44
CA ALA A 55 -4.24 11.01 -8.80
C ALA A 55 -3.25 11.05 -7.63
N SER A 56 -1.96 11.18 -7.91
CA SER A 56 -0.89 11.07 -6.90
C SER A 56 -0.50 12.37 -6.23
N PHE A 57 -1.05 13.51 -6.68
CA PHE A 57 -0.52 14.85 -6.41
C PHE A 57 -0.65 15.33 -4.96
N ASP A 58 -1.45 14.64 -4.16
CA ASP A 58 -1.63 14.92 -2.74
C ASP A 58 -0.37 14.59 -1.92
N GLN A 59 0.36 13.52 -2.28
CA GLN A 59 1.58 13.10 -1.58
C GLN A 59 2.81 12.95 -2.50
N PHE A 60 2.63 12.93 -3.82
CA PHE A 60 3.68 12.66 -4.79
C PHE A 60 3.57 13.50 -6.06
N LYS A 61 4.71 13.93 -6.60
CA LYS A 61 4.77 14.75 -7.82
C LYS A 61 4.11 14.10 -9.05
N ASN A 62 4.13 12.77 -9.16
CA ASN A 62 3.51 12.00 -10.23
C ASN A 62 3.35 10.51 -9.84
N PHE A 63 2.72 9.72 -10.69
CA PHE A 63 2.43 8.31 -10.39
C PHE A 63 3.70 7.45 -10.40
N GLU A 64 4.72 7.81 -11.18
CA GLU A 64 6.00 7.13 -11.25
C GLU A 64 6.75 7.24 -9.92
N VAL A 65 6.80 8.44 -9.33
CA VAL A 65 7.41 8.66 -8.00
C VAL A 65 6.68 7.89 -6.92
N ARG A 66 5.33 7.82 -6.97
CA ARG A 66 4.54 6.99 -6.06
C ARG A 66 4.83 5.50 -6.21
N GLY A 67 4.90 5.01 -7.45
CA GLY A 67 5.22 3.61 -7.75
C GLY A 67 6.66 3.24 -7.35
N GLU A 68 7.60 4.17 -7.50
CA GLU A 68 8.96 4.00 -7.04
C GLU A 68 9.05 3.99 -5.51
N ALA A 69 8.32 4.86 -4.81
CA ALA A 69 8.23 4.84 -3.36
C ALA A 69 7.63 3.51 -2.83
N PHE A 70 6.63 2.95 -3.51
CA PHE A 70 6.12 1.62 -3.17
C PHE A 70 7.16 0.53 -3.39
N ARG A 71 7.88 0.56 -4.52
CA ARG A 71 8.96 -0.39 -4.79
C ARG A 71 10.01 -0.35 -3.68
N GLN A 72 10.44 0.86 -3.29
CA GLN A 72 11.41 1.06 -2.22
C GLN A 72 10.91 0.52 -0.87
N ALA A 73 9.68 0.88 -0.48
CA ALA A 73 9.07 0.38 0.75
C ALA A 73 8.92 -1.15 0.74
N ALA A 74 8.47 -1.73 -0.37
CA ALA A 74 8.33 -3.18 -0.52
C ALA A 74 9.68 -3.90 -0.41
N THR A 75 10.74 -3.36 -1.02
CA THR A 75 12.09 -3.93 -0.94
C THR A 75 12.79 -3.75 0.41
N ALA A 76 12.29 -2.84 1.25
CA ALA A 76 12.80 -2.64 2.59
C ALA A 76 12.27 -3.68 3.60
N ILE A 77 11.23 -4.44 3.22
CA ILE A 77 10.69 -5.52 4.05
C ILE A 77 11.60 -6.74 3.95
N ASP A 78 11.98 -7.28 5.11
CA ASP A 78 12.81 -8.47 5.21
C ASP A 78 12.20 -9.67 4.47
N GLY A 79 13.02 -10.33 3.65
CA GLY A 79 12.62 -11.50 2.88
C GLY A 79 11.95 -11.20 1.54
N VAL A 80 11.59 -9.93 1.25
CA VAL A 80 11.08 -9.55 -0.07
C VAL A 80 12.21 -9.51 -1.09
N LYS A 81 12.06 -10.25 -2.18
CA LYS A 81 12.98 -10.25 -3.31
C LYS A 81 12.26 -9.76 -4.56
N PRO A 82 12.74 -8.67 -5.21
CA PRO A 82 12.19 -8.24 -6.50
C PRO A 82 12.22 -9.37 -7.53
N ILE A 83 11.11 -9.54 -8.23
CA ILE A 83 11.04 -10.44 -9.38
C ILE A 83 11.09 -9.56 -10.64
N GLY A 84 12.25 -9.51 -11.30
CA GLY A 84 12.49 -8.69 -12.50
C GLY A 84 13.90 -8.05 -12.55
N GLY A 85 14.34 -7.62 -13.74
CA GLY A 85 15.63 -6.93 -13.94
C GLY A 85 15.57 -5.42 -13.60
N PRO A 86 16.72 -4.70 -13.64
CA PRO A 86 16.70 -3.24 -13.54
C PRO A 86 15.84 -2.66 -14.67
N ARG A 87 15.00 -1.66 -14.34
CA ARG A 87 14.25 -0.88 -15.34
C ARG A 87 15.20 -0.07 -16.21
#